data_AF-A0ABD3FK14-F1
#
_entry.id   AF-A0ABD3FK14-F1
#
_cell.length_a   1.000
_cell.length_b   1.000
_cell.length_c   1.000
_cell.angle_alpha   90.00
_cell.angle_beta   90.00
_cell.angle_gamma   90.00
#
_symmetry.space_group_name_H-M   'P 1'
#
loop_
_entity.id
_entity.type
_entity.pdbx_description
1 polymer ?
#
loop_
_entity_poly.entity_id
_entity_poly.type
_entity_poly.pdbx_seq_one_letter_code
_entity_poly.pdbx_strand_id
1 'polypeptide(L)'
;MFGGDDVLPFSRHSDVLHGPIPTDIRELEKLVAELKRRGNAAFQQKALEEAEALYTRAIAVNESNTQQNQHIFFANRSAARCSMGKIAQALQDTEDCIALDERYSKGFFRKAQALVKLGRFKEALAALDIAKELEPSNKSVVTMYSKVQDMAKKETEKPAAPAPKKVVTRVEVPQTSSAPAAPTKPAAATATNSKVVDEDDAEIVGHVRGYKKLADGRVTTFFNNELTEEAKQLIGDIAPKKVEDPNKVQIKSVNGGSAWNQGNTFEEKDMTSWAKGKLEKIVSGISAPLGAGEGVVSSKEVSNLEGDASIAVVRGAKRYIFDFTFTLACTLQQGDNTVAGELKFLDLSSDCGGDYDVEAVVPSRYQSEGGKALHAALNSSSSPFRKALAIQLASFVEEYHTF
;
A
#
# COMPACT_ATOMS: atom_id res chain seq x y z
N MET A 1 -36.69 7.56 -28.01
CA MET A 1 -36.49 8.90 -27.41
C MET A 1 -35.74 8.74 -26.10
N PHE A 2 -34.41 8.72 -26.13
CA PHE A 2 -33.54 8.98 -24.97
C PHE A 2 -32.23 9.52 -25.56
N GLY A 3 -32.25 10.81 -25.86
CA GLY A 3 -31.08 11.61 -26.19
C GLY A 3 -30.99 12.71 -25.14
N GLY A 4 -29.80 12.96 -24.66
CA GLY A 4 -29.48 14.01 -23.69
C GLY A 4 -28.03 13.85 -23.29
N ASP A 5 -27.17 14.71 -23.84
CA ASP A 5 -25.76 14.82 -23.54
C ASP A 5 -25.53 15.04 -22.03
N ASP A 6 -25.11 14.01 -21.29
CA ASP A 6 -24.57 14.15 -19.92
C ASP A 6 -23.05 14.39 -19.99
N VAL A 7 -22.62 15.36 -20.81
CA VAL A 7 -21.31 15.99 -20.61
C VAL A 7 -21.45 16.85 -19.37
N LEU A 8 -21.04 16.31 -18.21
CA LEU A 8 -21.00 17.06 -16.96
C LEU A 8 -20.26 18.39 -17.19
N PRO A 9 -20.74 19.54 -16.67
CA PRO A 9 -20.28 20.88 -17.06
C PRO A 9 -18.87 21.23 -16.54
N PHE A 10 -18.13 20.26 -15.98
CA PHE A 10 -16.84 20.48 -15.34
C PHE A 10 -15.72 19.75 -16.06
N SER A 11 -15.46 20.14 -17.31
CA SER A 11 -14.43 19.53 -18.15
C SER A 11 -13.02 19.75 -17.59
N ARG A 12 -12.75 20.88 -16.94
CA ARG A 12 -11.43 21.19 -16.38
C ARG A 12 -11.39 21.02 -14.87
N HIS A 13 -10.19 20.79 -14.34
CA HIS A 13 -9.96 20.73 -12.89
C HIS A 13 -10.33 22.05 -12.19
N SER A 14 -9.99 23.17 -12.83
CA SER A 14 -10.30 24.53 -12.38
C SER A 14 -11.79 24.77 -12.15
N ASP A 15 -12.64 24.19 -12.99
CA ASP A 15 -14.08 24.49 -13.00
C ASP A 15 -14.76 23.90 -11.76
N VAL A 16 -14.24 22.78 -11.25
CA VAL A 16 -14.72 22.14 -10.02
C VAL A 16 -14.26 22.90 -8.77
N LEU A 17 -13.03 23.41 -8.78
CA LEU A 17 -12.46 24.12 -7.63
C LEU A 17 -12.95 25.57 -7.50
N HIS A 18 -13.05 26.27 -8.63
CA HIS A 18 -13.26 27.72 -8.67
C HIS A 18 -14.55 28.14 -9.40
N GLY A 19 -15.31 27.19 -9.94
CA GLY A 19 -16.59 27.50 -10.59
C GLY A 19 -17.63 28.08 -9.63
N PRO A 20 -18.70 28.71 -10.12
CA PRO A 20 -19.80 29.17 -9.28
C PRO A 20 -20.49 27.98 -8.59
N ILE A 21 -21.00 28.20 -7.37
CA ILE A 21 -21.79 27.18 -6.66
C ILE A 21 -23.19 27.16 -7.31
N PRO A 22 -23.64 26.02 -7.87
CA PRO A 22 -24.98 25.91 -8.44
C PRO A 22 -26.05 26.14 -7.38
N THR A 23 -27.15 26.81 -7.73
CA THR A 23 -28.30 27.01 -6.83
C THR A 23 -29.29 25.86 -6.88
N ASP A 24 -29.27 25.04 -7.94
CA ASP A 24 -30.11 23.85 -8.07
C ASP A 24 -29.54 22.70 -7.22
N ILE A 25 -30.40 22.07 -6.43
CA ILE A 25 -30.06 20.99 -5.50
C ILE A 25 -29.44 19.80 -6.25
N ARG A 26 -29.99 19.43 -7.43
CA ARG A 26 -29.49 18.28 -8.21
C ARG A 26 -28.08 18.51 -8.75
N GLU A 27 -27.82 19.72 -9.23
CA GLU A 27 -26.48 20.10 -9.72
C GLU A 27 -25.48 20.25 -8.57
N LEU A 28 -25.94 20.67 -7.39
CA LEU A 28 -25.15 20.68 -6.17
C LEU A 28 -24.69 19.26 -5.78
N GLU A 29 -25.61 18.30 -5.78
CA GLU A 29 -25.31 16.90 -5.48
C GLU A 29 -24.27 16.32 -6.46
N LYS A 30 -24.40 16.62 -7.76
CA LYS A 30 -23.42 16.24 -8.78
C LYS A 30 -22.04 16.87 -8.52
N LEU A 31 -21.99 18.17 -8.20
CA LEU A 31 -20.75 18.87 -7.89
C LEU A 31 -20.06 18.28 -6.65
N VAL A 32 -20.83 18.01 -5.60
CA VAL A 32 -20.32 17.40 -4.36
C VAL A 32 -19.80 15.98 -4.61
N ALA A 33 -20.51 15.18 -5.41
CA ALA A 33 -20.05 13.85 -5.81
C ALA A 33 -18.75 13.91 -6.63
N GLU A 34 -18.63 14.88 -7.54
CA GLU A 34 -17.42 15.06 -8.34
C GLU A 34 -16.23 15.57 -7.50
N LEU A 35 -16.46 16.51 -6.59
CA LEU A 35 -15.46 16.97 -5.62
C LEU A 35 -14.95 15.80 -4.76
N LYS A 36 -15.86 14.92 -4.31
CA LYS A 36 -15.49 13.70 -3.58
C LYS A 36 -14.63 12.77 -4.43
N ARG A 37 -15.02 12.53 -5.68
CA ARG A 37 -14.31 11.64 -6.62
C ARG A 37 -12.90 12.16 -6.89
N ARG A 38 -12.76 13.43 -7.27
CA ARG A 38 -11.47 14.07 -7.55
C ARG A 38 -10.60 14.16 -6.29
N GLY A 39 -11.19 14.53 -5.14
CA GLY A 39 -10.45 14.61 -3.87
C GLY A 39 -9.87 13.26 -3.46
N ASN A 40 -10.64 12.18 -3.60
CA ASN A 40 -10.16 10.83 -3.32
C ASN A 40 -9.06 10.39 -4.30
N ALA A 41 -9.20 10.69 -5.59
CA ALA A 41 -8.17 10.41 -6.59
C ALA A 41 -6.87 11.17 -6.29
N ALA A 42 -6.95 12.47 -5.99
CA ALA A 42 -5.80 13.28 -5.61
C ALA A 42 -5.11 12.74 -4.33
N PHE A 43 -5.89 12.32 -3.32
CA PHE A 43 -5.35 11.70 -2.11
C PHE A 43 -4.62 10.39 -2.41
N GLN A 44 -5.16 9.54 -3.30
CA GLN A 44 -4.52 8.29 -3.72
C GLN A 44 -3.22 8.54 -4.51
N GLN A 45 -3.20 9.58 -5.34
CA GLN A 45 -2.03 10.03 -6.08
C GLN A 45 -0.99 10.75 -5.21
N LYS A 46 -1.23 10.89 -3.91
CA LYS A 46 -0.40 11.65 -2.95
C LYS A 46 -0.30 13.15 -3.25
N ALA A 47 -1.19 13.70 -4.08
CA ALA A 47 -1.37 15.13 -4.26
C ALA A 47 -2.21 15.69 -3.10
N LEU A 48 -1.61 15.79 -1.91
CA LEU A 48 -2.31 16.04 -0.66
C LEU A 48 -2.88 17.45 -0.55
N GLU A 49 -2.18 18.44 -1.09
CA GLU A 49 -2.58 19.85 -1.12
C GLU A 49 -3.82 20.04 -2.01
N GLU A 50 -3.85 19.36 -3.15
CA GLU A 50 -4.99 19.37 -4.07
C GLU A 50 -6.20 18.67 -3.45
N ALA A 51 -5.99 17.52 -2.79
CA ALA A 51 -7.03 16.82 -2.05
C ALA A 51 -7.62 17.71 -0.94
N GLU A 52 -6.79 18.43 -0.18
CA GLU A 52 -7.25 19.38 0.83
C GLU A 52 -8.11 20.51 0.22
N ALA A 53 -7.71 21.07 -0.92
CA ALA A 53 -8.47 22.10 -1.61
C ALA A 53 -9.85 21.59 -2.07
N LEU A 54 -9.89 20.40 -2.67
CA LEU A 54 -11.12 19.76 -3.15
C LEU A 54 -12.09 19.43 -2.00
N TYR A 55 -11.61 18.87 -0.90
CA TYR A 55 -12.47 18.60 0.25
C TYR A 55 -12.93 19.88 0.94
N THR A 56 -12.09 20.91 1.01
CA THR A 56 -12.48 22.22 1.56
C THR A 56 -13.58 22.85 0.71
N ARG A 57 -13.47 22.74 -0.62
CA ARG A 57 -14.51 23.18 -1.53
C ARG A 57 -15.81 22.39 -1.32
N ALA A 58 -15.74 21.07 -1.16
CA ALA A 58 -16.91 20.24 -0.88
C ALA A 58 -17.62 20.63 0.43
N ILE A 59 -16.86 20.95 1.47
CA ILE A 59 -17.40 21.43 2.76
C ILE A 59 -18.14 22.76 2.56
N ALA A 60 -17.53 23.74 1.88
CA ALA A 60 -18.15 25.04 1.62
C ALA A 60 -19.45 24.92 0.79
N VAL A 61 -19.49 24.00 -0.17
CA VAL A 61 -20.68 23.71 -0.98
C VAL A 61 -21.77 23.07 -0.10
N ASN A 62 -21.42 22.15 0.79
CA ASN A 62 -22.38 21.51 1.71
C ASN A 62 -22.88 22.44 2.83
N GLU A 63 -22.13 23.45 3.27
CA GLU A 63 -22.64 24.42 4.25
C GLU A 63 -23.84 25.23 3.71
N SER A 64 -23.94 25.37 2.39
CA SER A 64 -25.04 26.09 1.73
C SER A 64 -26.31 25.24 1.51
N ASN A 65 -26.24 23.93 1.73
CA ASN A 65 -27.37 23.02 1.57
C ASN A 65 -27.28 21.88 2.60
N THR A 66 -28.25 21.82 3.51
CA THR A 66 -28.31 20.87 4.63
C THR A 66 -28.46 19.42 4.14
N GLN A 67 -27.40 18.85 3.57
CA GLN A 67 -27.36 17.48 3.05
C GLN A 67 -26.45 16.60 3.91
N GLN A 68 -26.96 15.39 4.15
CA GLN A 68 -26.30 14.31 4.87
C GLN A 68 -24.92 14.03 4.25
N ASN A 69 -23.93 13.68 5.09
CA ASN A 69 -22.57 13.26 4.73
C ASN A 69 -21.47 14.34 4.69
N GLN A 70 -21.71 15.56 5.18
CA GLN A 70 -20.65 16.56 5.34
C GLN A 70 -19.50 16.06 6.25
N HIS A 71 -19.82 15.26 7.28
CA HIS A 71 -18.84 14.60 8.15
C HIS A 71 -17.79 13.77 7.38
N ILE A 72 -18.14 13.21 6.21
CA ILE A 72 -17.21 12.43 5.37
C ILE A 72 -16.09 13.32 4.82
N PHE A 73 -16.39 14.55 4.42
CA PHE A 73 -15.40 15.46 3.86
C PHE A 73 -14.43 15.96 4.92
N PHE A 74 -14.91 16.24 6.13
CA PHE A 74 -14.05 16.53 7.28
C PHE A 74 -13.12 15.34 7.61
N ALA A 75 -13.65 14.11 7.62
CA ALA A 75 -12.83 12.92 7.84
C ALA A 75 -11.78 12.70 6.74
N ASN A 76 -12.10 12.95 5.48
CA ASN A 76 -11.14 12.80 4.38
C ASN A 76 -10.09 13.93 4.36
N ARG A 77 -10.50 15.18 4.65
CA ARG A 77 -9.59 16.32 4.77
C ARG A 77 -8.62 16.15 5.95
N SER A 78 -9.10 15.65 7.09
CA SER A 78 -8.23 15.34 8.24
C SER A 78 -7.17 14.30 7.90
N ALA A 79 -7.50 13.30 7.06
CA ALA A 79 -6.53 12.32 6.59
C ALA A 79 -5.45 12.97 5.70
N ALA A 80 -5.85 13.85 4.76
CA ALA A 80 -4.92 14.62 3.93
C ALA A 80 -4.00 15.50 4.78
N ARG A 81 -4.55 16.26 5.72
CA ARG A 81 -3.80 17.12 6.65
C ARG A 81 -2.87 16.33 7.57
N CYS A 82 -3.31 15.17 8.06
CA CYS A 82 -2.46 14.26 8.81
C CYS A 82 -1.25 13.80 7.99
N SER A 83 -1.44 13.50 6.71
CA SER A 83 -0.35 13.08 5.80
C SER A 83 0.62 14.22 5.49
N MET A 84 0.13 15.46 5.41
CA MET A 84 0.97 16.67 5.22
C MET A 84 1.70 17.13 6.50
N GLY A 85 1.42 16.53 7.66
CA GLY A 85 1.99 16.99 8.94
C GLY A 85 1.24 18.17 9.58
N LYS A 86 0.12 18.61 9.00
CA LYS A 86 -0.77 19.65 9.56
C LYS A 86 -1.67 19.08 10.66
N ILE A 87 -1.07 18.53 11.72
CA ILE A 87 -1.78 17.66 12.68
C ILE A 87 -2.83 18.41 13.52
N ALA A 88 -2.55 19.65 13.92
CA ALA A 88 -3.50 20.46 14.68
C ALA A 88 -4.81 20.72 13.90
N GLN A 89 -4.69 21.05 12.61
CA GLN A 89 -5.84 21.27 11.73
C GLN A 89 -6.58 19.96 11.42
N ALA A 90 -5.86 18.84 11.32
CA ALA A 90 -6.47 17.53 11.18
C ALA A 90 -7.30 17.13 12.41
N LEU A 91 -6.83 17.47 13.61
CA LEU A 91 -7.57 17.22 14.85
C LEU A 91 -8.87 18.03 14.90
N GLN A 92 -8.81 19.32 14.54
CA GLN A 92 -10.02 20.16 14.44
C GLN A 92 -11.03 19.56 13.46
N ASP A 93 -10.59 19.15 12.27
CA ASP A 93 -11.48 18.51 11.29
C ASP A 93 -12.13 17.24 11.85
N THR A 94 -11.42 16.47 12.68
CA THR A 94 -12.01 15.27 13.29
C THR A 94 -13.05 15.61 14.35
N GLU A 95 -12.89 16.73 15.05
CA GLU A 95 -13.87 17.21 16.03
C GLU A 95 -15.12 17.75 15.33
N ASP A 96 -14.95 18.52 14.26
CA ASP A 96 -16.06 18.99 13.42
C ASP A 96 -16.79 17.80 12.76
N CYS A 97 -16.07 16.76 12.34
CA CYS A 97 -16.64 15.52 11.81
C CYS A 97 -17.54 14.81 12.83
N ILE A 98 -17.07 14.66 14.07
CA ILE A 98 -17.80 13.97 15.15
C ILE A 98 -19.00 14.82 15.61
N ALA A 99 -18.87 16.15 15.64
CA ALA A 99 -19.97 17.04 15.97
C ALA A 99 -21.12 16.97 14.95
N LEU A 100 -20.81 16.62 13.70
CA LEU A 100 -21.80 16.44 12.64
C LEU A 100 -22.43 15.02 12.64
N ASP A 101 -21.66 13.99 12.95
CA ASP A 101 -22.17 12.61 13.08
C ASP A 101 -21.39 11.81 14.14
N GLU A 102 -21.99 11.71 15.32
CA GLU A 102 -21.44 10.96 16.46
C GLU A 102 -21.44 9.43 16.24
N ARG A 103 -22.13 8.92 15.22
CA ARG A 103 -22.14 7.48 14.88
C ARG A 103 -21.11 7.12 13.83
N TYR A 104 -20.38 8.10 13.29
CA TYR A 104 -19.39 7.88 12.25
C TYR A 104 -18.06 7.36 12.84
N SER A 105 -17.93 6.04 12.98
CA SER A 105 -16.74 5.37 13.55
C SER A 105 -15.42 5.81 12.90
N LYS A 106 -15.42 6.06 11.58
CA LYS A 106 -14.24 6.56 10.86
C LYS A 106 -13.76 7.92 11.36
N GLY A 107 -14.65 8.81 11.84
CA GLY A 107 -14.28 10.10 12.42
C GLY A 107 -13.42 9.93 13.68
N PHE A 108 -13.85 9.06 14.59
CA PHE A 108 -13.08 8.68 15.79
C PHE A 108 -11.75 8.00 15.45
N PHE A 109 -11.74 7.14 14.44
CA PHE A 109 -10.50 6.53 13.95
C PHE A 109 -9.50 7.57 13.42
N ARG A 110 -9.96 8.56 12.63
CA ARG A 110 -9.11 9.67 12.17
C ARG A 110 -8.62 10.54 13.33
N LYS A 111 -9.47 10.78 14.34
CA LYS A 111 -9.09 11.52 15.55
C LYS A 111 -7.95 10.81 16.29
N ALA A 112 -8.04 9.50 16.45
CA ALA A 112 -6.99 8.70 17.04
C ALA A 112 -5.69 8.77 16.23
N GLN A 113 -5.74 8.71 14.90
CA GLN A 113 -4.54 8.88 14.05
C GLN A 113 -3.85 10.23 14.28
N ALA A 114 -4.62 11.32 14.38
CA ALA A 114 -4.07 12.64 14.67
C ALA A 114 -3.46 12.71 16.07
N LEU A 115 -4.15 12.19 17.09
CA LEU A 115 -3.67 12.18 18.48
C LEU A 115 -2.40 11.35 18.68
N VAL A 116 -2.28 10.22 17.98
CA VAL A 116 -1.05 9.41 17.98
C VAL A 116 0.13 10.21 17.42
N LYS A 117 -0.08 10.97 16.35
CA LYS A 117 0.97 11.85 15.79
C LYS A 117 1.35 13.01 16.73
N LEU A 118 0.44 13.41 17.62
CA LEU A 118 0.72 14.40 18.69
C LEU A 118 1.32 13.76 19.97
N GLY A 119 1.50 12.44 20.02
CA GLY A 119 1.95 11.74 21.23
C GLY A 119 0.89 11.66 22.34
N ARG A 120 -0.37 12.03 22.07
CA ARG A 120 -1.47 12.01 23.06
C ARG A 120 -2.15 10.63 23.08
N PHE A 121 -1.42 9.59 23.48
CA PHE A 121 -1.89 8.20 23.33
C PHE A 121 -3.09 7.84 24.21
N LYS A 122 -3.21 8.43 25.41
CA LYS A 122 -4.37 8.17 26.30
C LYS A 122 -5.69 8.59 25.66
N GLU A 123 -5.70 9.76 25.03
CA GLU A 123 -6.87 10.29 24.33
C GLU A 123 -7.13 9.55 23.02
N ALA A 124 -6.06 9.11 22.34
CA ALA A 124 -6.19 8.26 21.16
C ALA A 124 -6.86 6.92 21.49
N LEU A 125 -6.54 6.29 22.62
CA LEU A 125 -7.19 5.06 23.08
C LEU A 125 -8.68 5.29 23.37
N ALA A 126 -9.02 6.37 24.08
CA ALA A 126 -10.42 6.72 24.34
C ALA A 126 -11.23 6.91 23.04
N ALA A 127 -10.64 7.57 22.03
CA ALA A 127 -11.28 7.71 20.72
C ALA A 127 -11.44 6.35 19.99
N LEU A 128 -10.45 5.46 20.10
CA LEU A 128 -10.52 4.12 19.49
C LEU A 128 -11.50 3.19 20.22
N ASP A 129 -11.69 3.34 21.54
CA ASP A 129 -12.70 2.60 22.29
C ASP A 129 -14.10 2.93 21.75
N ILE A 130 -14.41 4.22 21.56
CA ILE A 130 -15.67 4.65 20.93
C ILE A 130 -15.78 4.11 19.49
N ALA A 131 -14.72 4.22 18.69
CA ALA A 131 -14.72 3.70 17.32
C ALA A 131 -14.99 2.18 17.27
N LYS A 132 -14.49 1.43 18.25
CA LYS A 132 -14.67 -0.02 18.40
C LYS A 132 -16.07 -0.37 18.88
N GLU A 133 -16.67 0.42 19.75
CA GLU A 133 -18.08 0.26 20.14
C GLU A 133 -19.02 0.47 18.95
N LEU A 134 -18.74 1.47 18.11
CA LEU A 134 -19.52 1.77 16.92
C LEU A 134 -19.33 0.72 15.80
N GLU A 135 -18.10 0.23 15.56
CA GLU A 135 -17.79 -0.80 14.57
C GLU A 135 -16.88 -1.92 15.13
N PRO A 136 -17.43 -2.91 15.87
CA PRO A 136 -16.64 -3.98 16.49
C PRO A 136 -15.95 -4.91 15.49
N SER A 137 -16.48 -5.02 14.27
CA SER A 137 -15.94 -5.88 13.20
C SER A 137 -14.76 -5.26 12.45
N ASN A 138 -14.45 -3.99 12.69
CA ASN A 138 -13.42 -3.26 11.96
C ASN A 138 -12.01 -3.62 12.46
N LYS A 139 -11.34 -4.53 11.72
CA LYS A 139 -9.98 -5.00 12.03
C LYS A 139 -8.94 -3.87 12.10
N SER A 140 -9.13 -2.77 11.35
CA SER A 140 -8.21 -1.64 11.35
C SER A 140 -8.23 -0.89 12.69
N VAL A 141 -9.41 -0.73 13.29
CA VAL A 141 -9.56 -0.11 14.63
C VAL A 141 -8.88 -0.96 15.68
N VAL A 142 -9.12 -2.28 15.69
CA VAL A 142 -8.48 -3.22 16.64
C VAL A 142 -6.97 -3.21 16.50
N THR A 143 -6.45 -3.26 15.27
CA THR A 143 -5.00 -3.23 15.01
C THR A 143 -4.37 -1.91 15.48
N MET A 144 -5.06 -0.78 15.25
CA MET A 144 -4.58 0.51 15.73
C MET A 144 -4.62 0.59 17.24
N TYR A 145 -5.68 0.09 17.88
CA TYR A 145 -5.81 0.05 19.33
C TYR A 145 -4.63 -0.65 20.00
N SER A 146 -4.31 -1.88 19.57
CA SER A 146 -3.16 -2.61 20.10
C SER A 146 -1.85 -1.86 19.90
N LYS A 147 -1.63 -1.25 18.72
CA LYS A 147 -0.43 -0.45 18.46
C LYS A 147 -0.31 0.76 19.38
N VAL A 148 -1.40 1.50 19.58
CA VAL A 148 -1.43 2.69 20.45
C VAL A 148 -1.23 2.28 21.91
N GLN A 149 -1.80 1.15 22.32
CA GLN A 149 -1.63 0.61 23.66
C GLN A 149 -0.17 0.25 23.94
N ASP A 150 0.52 -0.37 22.97
CA ASP A 150 1.95 -0.68 23.09
C ASP A 150 2.81 0.59 23.10
N MET A 151 2.46 1.59 22.29
CA MET A 151 3.13 2.91 22.29
C MET A 151 2.96 3.62 23.64
N ALA A 152 1.75 3.61 24.21
CA ALA A 152 1.47 4.21 25.51
C ALA A 152 2.25 3.52 26.64
N LYS A 153 2.35 2.18 26.63
CA LYS A 153 3.15 1.41 27.61
C LYS A 153 4.64 1.74 27.51
N LYS A 154 5.18 1.79 26.28
CA LYS A 154 6.58 2.17 26.04
C LYS A 154 6.90 3.61 26.49
N GLU A 155 5.94 4.51 26.38
CA GLU A 155 6.09 5.88 26.89
C GLU A 155 6.12 5.91 28.42
N THR A 156 5.29 5.10 29.09
CA THR A 156 5.30 4.99 30.56
C THR A 156 6.52 4.27 31.13
N GLU A 157 7.13 3.36 30.36
CA GLU A 157 8.33 2.62 30.75
C GLU A 157 9.64 3.40 30.47
N LYS A 158 9.59 4.46 29.66
CA LYS A 158 10.74 5.36 29.48
C LYS A 158 10.97 6.12 30.80
N PRO A 159 12.16 6.00 31.43
CA PRO A 159 12.44 6.74 32.66
C PRO A 159 12.29 8.23 32.41
N ALA A 160 11.51 8.90 33.26
CA ALA A 160 11.29 10.33 33.21
C ALA A 160 12.64 11.05 33.13
N ALA A 161 12.87 11.77 32.01
CA ALA A 161 14.05 12.62 31.90
C ALA A 161 14.05 13.60 33.10
N PRO A 162 15.19 13.80 33.78
CA PRO A 162 15.24 14.63 34.97
C PRO A 162 14.77 16.04 34.61
N ALA A 163 13.77 16.53 35.35
CA ALA A 163 13.20 17.85 35.15
C ALA A 163 14.32 18.91 35.12
N PRO A 164 14.26 19.91 34.22
CA PRO A 164 15.25 20.96 34.20
C PRO A 164 15.21 21.70 35.53
N LYS A 165 16.33 21.63 36.27
CA LYS A 165 16.51 22.39 37.51
C LYS A 165 16.28 23.87 37.21
N LYS A 166 15.33 24.49 37.90
CA LYS A 166 15.16 25.95 37.90
C LYS A 166 16.49 26.59 38.28
N VAL A 167 17.19 27.15 37.30
CA VAL A 167 18.34 28.02 37.56
C VAL A 167 17.75 29.31 38.12
N VAL A 168 17.85 29.46 39.45
CA VAL A 168 17.60 30.73 40.11
C VAL A 168 18.78 31.63 39.77
N THR A 169 18.60 32.50 38.79
CA THR A 169 19.56 33.55 38.48
C THR A 169 19.53 34.58 39.62
N ARG A 170 20.40 34.41 40.62
CA ARG A 170 20.75 35.48 41.54
C ARG A 170 21.58 36.48 40.75
N VAL A 171 21.01 37.65 40.48
CA VAL A 171 21.73 38.80 39.92
C VAL A 171 22.64 39.32 41.02
N GLU A 172 23.92 38.99 40.93
CA GLU A 172 24.98 39.66 41.69
C GLU A 172 25.66 40.69 40.79
N VAL A 173 25.70 41.92 41.30
CA VAL A 173 26.25 43.13 40.67
C VAL A 173 27.76 42.95 40.49
N PRO A 174 28.35 43.26 39.31
CA PRO A 174 29.79 43.09 39.11
C PRO A 174 30.57 44.23 39.77
N GLN A 175 31.51 43.87 40.65
CA GLN A 175 32.66 44.71 40.97
C GLN A 175 33.91 44.16 40.28
N THR A 176 34.63 45.10 39.69
CA THR A 176 35.81 45.00 38.84
C THR A 176 37.08 44.62 39.60
N SER A 177 37.93 43.75 39.05
CA SER A 177 39.39 43.97 38.96
C SER A 177 40.14 42.83 38.24
N SER A 178 40.80 43.21 37.14
CA SER A 178 42.15 42.80 36.66
C SER A 178 42.64 41.34 36.67
N ALA A 179 42.98 40.86 35.46
CA ALA A 179 43.94 39.77 35.12
C ALA A 179 45.42 40.22 35.35
N PRO A 180 46.53 39.45 35.09
CA PRO A 180 46.69 38.37 34.08
C PRO A 180 47.71 37.20 34.33
N ALA A 181 47.81 36.32 33.31
CA ALA A 181 48.95 35.45 32.89
C ALA A 181 49.17 34.11 33.64
N ALA A 182 49.58 32.96 33.08
CA ALA A 182 49.99 32.48 31.75
C ALA A 182 49.97 30.90 31.76
N PRO A 183 50.30 30.19 30.64
CA PRO A 183 49.84 28.83 30.33
C PRO A 183 50.92 27.72 30.39
N THR A 184 50.52 26.43 30.36
CA THR A 184 51.36 25.34 29.80
C THR A 184 50.52 24.17 29.23
N LYS A 185 51.00 23.63 28.10
CA LYS A 185 50.48 22.54 27.25
C LYS A 185 51.39 21.28 27.42
N PRO A 186 51.16 20.13 26.73
CA PRO A 186 51.33 18.78 27.25
C PRO A 186 52.56 18.03 26.67
N ALA A 187 52.83 16.82 27.15
CA ALA A 187 53.81 15.91 26.52
C ALA A 187 53.34 14.44 26.53
N ALA A 188 53.60 13.78 25.40
CA ALA A 188 53.35 12.38 25.08
C ALA A 188 54.70 11.69 24.75
N ALA A 189 54.66 10.34 24.76
CA ALA A 189 55.65 9.39 24.23
C ALA A 189 56.99 9.31 25.01
N THR A 190 57.73 8.20 25.11
CA THR A 190 57.93 7.08 24.17
C THR A 190 58.61 5.90 24.90
N ALA A 191 58.53 4.72 24.30
CA ALA A 191 59.17 3.46 24.70
C ALA A 191 60.70 3.43 24.48
N THR A 192 61.39 2.55 25.22
CA THR A 192 62.66 1.88 24.81
C THR A 192 62.84 0.54 25.50
N ASN A 193 63.54 -0.36 24.81
CA ASN A 193 63.52 -1.82 24.91
C ASN A 193 64.80 -2.40 25.56
N SER A 194 64.68 -3.66 26.02
CA SER A 194 65.68 -4.74 26.10
C SER A 194 66.74 -4.80 27.22
N LYS A 195 66.68 -5.89 28.00
CA LYS A 195 67.84 -6.74 28.36
C LYS A 195 67.38 -8.19 28.64
N VAL A 196 68.12 -9.15 28.11
CA VAL A 196 67.86 -10.61 28.03
C VAL A 196 68.61 -11.36 29.13
N VAL A 197 68.02 -12.40 29.74
CA VAL A 197 68.71 -13.64 30.18
C VAL A 197 67.72 -14.82 30.27
N ASP A 198 68.24 -15.99 29.93
CA ASP A 198 67.59 -17.27 29.58
C ASP A 198 66.98 -18.13 30.70
N GLU A 199 66.27 -19.17 30.25
CA GLU A 199 65.91 -20.48 30.84
C GLU A 199 64.41 -20.71 31.17
N ASP A 200 63.93 -21.87 30.69
CA ASP A 200 62.61 -22.54 30.86
C ASP A 200 61.51 -22.32 29.81
N ASP A 201 61.69 -23.07 28.72
CA ASP A 201 60.89 -23.13 27.49
C ASP A 201 59.70 -24.14 27.57
N ALA A 202 58.88 -24.12 28.64
CA ALA A 202 57.78 -25.10 28.79
C ALA A 202 56.43 -24.61 29.34
N GLU A 203 56.25 -23.36 29.77
CA GLU A 203 54.98 -22.91 30.38
C GLU A 203 54.27 -21.73 29.70
N ILE A 204 54.79 -21.17 28.60
CA ILE A 204 54.21 -19.99 27.94
C ILE A 204 53.35 -20.35 26.73
N VAL A 205 52.37 -21.25 26.90
CA VAL A 205 51.23 -21.41 25.95
C VAL A 205 49.89 -21.11 26.63
N GLY A 206 49.90 -20.74 27.92
CA GLY A 206 48.68 -20.54 28.70
C GLY A 206 47.90 -19.26 28.40
N HIS A 207 48.49 -18.24 27.77
CA HIS A 207 47.86 -16.92 27.65
C HIS A 207 48.10 -16.23 26.30
N VAL A 208 47.96 -16.95 25.17
CA VAL A 208 47.73 -16.30 23.88
C VAL A 208 46.24 -16.00 23.76
N ARG A 209 45.91 -14.70 23.85
CA ARG A 209 44.55 -14.16 23.86
C ARG A 209 43.80 -14.56 22.59
N GLY A 210 43.01 -15.65 22.64
CA GLY A 210 42.16 -16.07 21.51
C GLY A 210 41.80 -17.55 21.45
N TYR A 211 42.55 -18.43 22.15
CA TYR A 211 42.32 -19.89 22.10
C TYR A 211 42.20 -20.49 23.50
N LYS A 212 41.30 -21.48 23.65
CA LYS A 212 41.03 -22.25 24.88
C LYS A 212 41.25 -23.74 24.57
N LYS A 213 41.74 -24.51 25.54
CA LYS A 213 41.80 -25.98 25.47
C LYS A 213 40.48 -26.59 25.95
N LEU A 214 39.90 -27.49 25.15
CA LEU A 214 38.75 -28.34 25.51
C LEU A 214 39.19 -29.41 26.53
N ALA A 215 38.22 -30.03 27.21
CA ALA A 215 38.48 -31.16 28.12
C ALA A 215 39.13 -32.39 27.46
N ASP A 216 38.98 -32.54 26.14
CA ASP A 216 39.62 -33.52 25.24
C ASP A 216 41.08 -33.11 24.85
N GLY A 217 41.59 -31.99 25.37
CA GLY A 217 42.96 -31.52 25.07
C GLY A 217 43.13 -30.84 23.72
N ARG A 218 42.09 -30.79 22.87
CA ARG A 218 42.07 -30.01 21.62
C ARG A 218 42.03 -28.51 21.89
N VAL A 219 42.72 -27.72 21.06
CA VAL A 219 42.74 -26.25 21.14
C VAL A 219 41.70 -25.66 20.19
N THR A 220 40.83 -24.79 20.70
CA THR A 220 39.73 -24.16 19.96
C THR A 220 39.72 -22.65 20.19
N THR A 221 39.09 -21.87 19.32
CA THR A 221 38.89 -20.43 19.53
C THR A 221 37.99 -20.17 20.75
N PHE A 222 38.16 -18.99 21.37
CA PHE A 222 37.42 -18.59 22.59
C PHE A 222 35.91 -18.45 22.39
N PHE A 223 35.43 -18.37 21.14
CA PHE A 223 34.02 -18.27 20.79
C PHE A 223 33.33 -19.64 20.62
N ASN A 224 34.06 -20.74 20.82
CA ASN A 224 33.47 -22.08 20.75
C ASN A 224 32.76 -22.40 22.07
N ASN A 225 31.43 -22.52 22.02
CA ASN A 225 30.62 -22.87 23.17
C ASN A 225 30.45 -24.40 23.24
N GLU A 226 30.96 -25.02 24.29
CA GLU A 226 30.76 -26.44 24.53
C GLU A 226 29.33 -26.68 25.00
N LEU A 227 28.56 -27.47 24.25
CA LEU A 227 27.21 -27.87 24.65
C LEU A 227 27.29 -28.62 25.98
N THR A 228 26.56 -28.14 26.99
CA THR A 228 26.43 -28.82 28.27
C THR A 228 25.80 -30.20 28.08
N GLU A 229 26.09 -31.15 28.96
CA GLU A 229 25.47 -32.49 28.89
C GLU A 229 23.93 -32.43 28.92
N GLU A 230 23.38 -31.46 29.64
CA GLU A 230 21.96 -31.12 29.63
C GLU A 230 21.49 -30.63 28.25
N ALA A 231 22.25 -29.73 27.60
CA ALA A 231 21.95 -29.27 26.24
C ALA A 231 22.06 -30.40 25.21
N LYS A 232 23.04 -31.30 25.34
CA LYS A 232 23.17 -32.49 24.49
C LYS A 232 21.98 -33.44 24.66
N GLN A 233 21.50 -33.62 25.89
CA GLN A 233 20.29 -34.42 26.15
C GLN A 233 19.02 -33.76 25.59
N LEU A 234 18.89 -32.43 25.68
CA LEU A 234 17.76 -31.67 25.11
C LEU A 234 17.74 -31.71 23.58
N ILE A 235 18.91 -31.65 22.93
CA ILE A 235 19.04 -31.74 21.47
C ILE A 235 18.68 -33.15 20.99
N GLY A 236 19.05 -34.18 21.74
CA GLY A 236 18.76 -35.57 21.41
C GLY A 236 19.39 -36.03 20.10
N ASP A 237 18.82 -37.07 19.49
CA ASP A 237 19.25 -37.56 18.18
C ASP A 237 18.51 -36.82 17.06
N ILE A 238 19.17 -35.79 16.53
CA ILE A 238 18.68 -34.96 15.41
C ILE A 238 18.89 -35.63 14.05
N ALA A 239 19.51 -36.81 14.00
CA ALA A 239 19.71 -37.50 12.74
C ALA A 239 18.35 -37.84 12.12
N PRO A 240 18.15 -37.58 10.80
CA PRO A 240 16.88 -37.84 10.15
C PRO A 240 16.55 -39.34 10.24
N LYS A 241 15.47 -39.67 10.94
CA LYS A 241 15.00 -41.05 11.10
C LYS A 241 14.12 -41.42 9.90
N LYS A 242 14.29 -42.65 9.40
CA LYS A 242 13.47 -43.19 8.31
C LYS A 242 12.02 -43.32 8.78
N VAL A 243 11.09 -42.78 7.99
CA VAL A 243 9.65 -42.85 8.29
C VAL A 243 9.15 -44.26 7.95
N GLU A 244 8.56 -44.95 8.93
CA GLU A 244 8.10 -46.34 8.76
C GLU A 244 6.70 -46.45 8.15
N ASP A 245 5.86 -45.41 8.27
CA ASP A 245 4.50 -45.38 7.74
C ASP A 245 4.22 -44.07 6.98
N PRO A 246 4.24 -44.08 5.64
CA PRO A 246 4.01 -42.88 4.82
C PRO A 246 2.61 -42.28 4.97
N ASN A 247 1.62 -43.10 5.39
CA ASN A 247 0.20 -42.73 5.38
C ASN A 247 -0.36 -42.30 6.75
N LYS A 248 0.45 -42.31 7.82
CA LYS A 248 -0.04 -42.00 9.18
C LYS A 248 -0.26 -40.50 9.42
N VAL A 249 0.32 -39.64 8.59
CA VAL A 249 0.14 -38.20 8.67
C VAL A 249 -0.92 -37.77 7.65
N GLN A 250 -2.19 -37.94 7.99
CA GLN A 250 -3.26 -37.28 7.23
C GLN A 250 -3.25 -35.78 7.55
N ILE A 251 -2.57 -35.01 6.71
CA ILE A 251 -2.51 -33.56 6.79
C ILE A 251 -3.88 -33.00 6.39
N LYS A 252 -4.52 -32.23 7.28
CA LYS A 252 -5.71 -31.46 6.94
C LYS A 252 -5.30 -30.39 5.91
N SER A 253 -5.43 -30.74 4.63
CA SER A 253 -5.30 -29.77 3.53
C SER A 253 -6.36 -28.69 3.75
N VAL A 254 -5.90 -27.47 4.00
CA VAL A 254 -6.77 -26.31 3.95
C VAL A 254 -6.94 -25.98 2.47
N ASN A 255 -8.21 -25.86 2.05
CA ASN A 255 -8.65 -25.78 0.67
C ASN A 255 -7.77 -24.86 -0.20
N GLY A 256 -6.93 -25.45 -1.06
CA GLY A 256 -6.09 -24.74 -2.04
C GLY A 256 -4.59 -24.61 -1.72
N GLY A 257 -4.11 -25.13 -0.59
CA GLY A 257 -2.66 -25.23 -0.31
C GLY A 257 -2.14 -26.67 -0.41
N SER A 258 -0.91 -26.83 -0.88
CA SER A 258 -0.17 -28.09 -0.87
C SER A 258 -0.02 -28.63 0.55
N ALA A 259 -0.10 -29.96 0.69
CA ALA A 259 0.05 -30.62 1.99
C ALA A 259 1.42 -30.37 2.67
N TRP A 260 2.41 -29.89 1.90
CA TRP A 260 3.76 -29.57 2.37
C TRP A 260 3.84 -28.26 3.15
N ASN A 261 2.82 -27.41 3.10
CA ASN A 261 2.85 -26.08 3.67
C ASN A 261 2.28 -26.01 5.11
N GLN A 262 2.83 -26.81 6.02
CA GLN A 262 2.42 -26.80 7.44
C GLN A 262 2.75 -25.48 8.16
N GLY A 263 3.71 -24.70 7.64
CA GLY A 263 4.22 -23.47 8.27
C GLY A 263 3.48 -22.19 7.94
N ASN A 264 2.43 -22.23 7.08
CA ASN A 264 1.70 -21.04 6.64
C ASN A 264 2.62 -19.98 5.96
N THR A 265 3.75 -20.41 5.40
CA THR A 265 4.89 -19.56 5.06
C THR A 265 4.67 -18.82 3.74
N PHE A 266 4.42 -19.53 2.64
CA PHE A 266 4.16 -19.01 1.29
C PHE A 266 3.98 -20.19 0.31
N GLU A 267 3.03 -20.14 -0.61
CA GLU A 267 2.97 -21.06 -1.77
C GLU A 267 2.46 -20.32 -2.99
N GLU A 268 3.08 -20.59 -4.13
CA GLU A 268 2.75 -19.95 -5.39
C GLU A 268 2.44 -21.03 -6.43
N LYS A 269 1.31 -20.88 -7.08
CA LYS A 269 0.89 -21.74 -8.18
C LYS A 269 0.94 -20.94 -9.47
N ASP A 270 1.82 -21.34 -10.38
CA ASP A 270 1.85 -20.80 -11.73
C ASP A 270 0.59 -21.20 -12.50
N MET A 271 -0.06 -20.20 -13.08
CA MET A 271 -1.28 -20.30 -13.86
C MET A 271 -1.13 -19.64 -15.24
N THR A 272 0.10 -19.26 -15.63
CA THR A 272 0.40 -18.51 -16.86
C THR A 272 -0.14 -19.21 -18.10
N SER A 273 0.11 -20.51 -18.24
CA SER A 273 -0.34 -21.30 -19.41
C SER A 273 -1.86 -21.34 -19.53
N TRP A 274 -2.56 -21.49 -18.41
CA TRP A 274 -4.03 -21.47 -18.39
C TRP A 274 -4.55 -20.08 -18.74
N ALA A 275 -3.97 -19.04 -18.14
CA ALA A 275 -4.41 -17.67 -18.31
C ALA A 275 -4.24 -17.19 -19.75
N LYS A 276 -3.09 -17.49 -20.39
CA LYS A 276 -2.85 -17.15 -21.80
C LYS A 276 -3.86 -17.81 -22.74
N GLY A 277 -4.05 -19.13 -22.64
CA GLY A 277 -5.00 -19.85 -23.49
C GLY A 277 -6.45 -19.42 -23.27
N LYS A 278 -6.80 -19.02 -22.03
CA LYS A 278 -8.12 -18.50 -21.70
C LYS A 278 -8.34 -17.10 -22.25
N LEU A 279 -7.37 -16.19 -22.11
CA LEU A 279 -7.43 -14.84 -22.65
C LEU A 279 -7.61 -14.87 -24.16
N GLU A 280 -6.79 -15.64 -24.90
CA GLU A 280 -6.91 -15.79 -26.36
C GLU A 280 -8.32 -16.19 -26.78
N LYS A 281 -8.93 -17.17 -26.08
CA LYS A 281 -10.27 -17.66 -26.38
C LYS A 281 -11.38 -16.65 -26.07
N ILE A 282 -11.21 -15.86 -25.01
CA ILE A 282 -12.23 -14.91 -24.53
C ILE A 282 -12.24 -13.64 -25.37
N VAL A 283 -11.07 -13.14 -25.76
CA VAL A 283 -10.96 -11.86 -26.45
C VAL A 283 -11.08 -11.99 -27.97
N SER A 284 -10.93 -13.20 -28.53
CA SER A 284 -11.15 -13.47 -29.97
C SER A 284 -12.63 -13.68 -30.29
N GLY A 285 -13.08 -13.18 -31.44
CA GLY A 285 -14.45 -13.41 -31.94
C GLY A 285 -15.54 -12.57 -31.27
N ILE A 286 -15.18 -11.56 -30.48
CA ILE A 286 -16.14 -10.60 -29.93
C ILE A 286 -16.64 -9.71 -31.06
N SER A 287 -17.95 -9.54 -31.18
CA SER A 287 -18.55 -8.62 -32.14
C SER A 287 -19.56 -7.71 -31.46
N ALA A 288 -19.56 -6.45 -31.83
CA ALA A 288 -20.48 -5.45 -31.30
C ALA A 288 -20.78 -4.37 -32.35
N PRO A 289 -21.97 -3.76 -32.30
CA PRO A 289 -22.30 -2.66 -33.20
C PRO A 289 -21.41 -1.44 -32.91
N LEU A 290 -21.17 -0.62 -33.94
CA LEU A 290 -20.38 0.61 -33.84
C LEU A 290 -21.01 1.67 -32.90
N GLY A 291 -22.31 1.56 -32.62
CA GLY A 291 -23.07 2.48 -31.78
C GLY A 291 -23.81 3.52 -32.62
N ALA A 292 -23.29 4.75 -32.68
CA ALA A 292 -23.90 5.88 -33.41
C ALA A 292 -23.60 5.87 -34.92
N GLY A 293 -23.75 4.70 -35.57
CA GLY A 293 -23.55 4.53 -37.01
C GLY A 293 -23.79 3.10 -37.47
N GLU A 294 -23.87 2.88 -38.78
CA GLU A 294 -23.98 1.53 -39.36
C GLU A 294 -22.61 0.86 -39.39
N GLY A 295 -22.50 -0.31 -38.77
CA GLY A 295 -21.29 -1.13 -38.81
C GLY A 295 -21.12 -2.04 -37.60
N VAL A 296 -20.32 -3.08 -37.76
CA VAL A 296 -19.98 -4.05 -36.72
C VAL A 296 -18.48 -4.08 -36.51
N VAL A 297 -18.04 -3.85 -35.28
CA VAL A 297 -16.64 -4.02 -34.85
C VAL A 297 -16.48 -5.45 -34.34
N SER A 298 -15.47 -6.15 -34.83
CA SER A 298 -15.15 -7.51 -34.43
C SER A 298 -13.67 -7.67 -34.06
N SER A 299 -13.38 -8.49 -33.06
CA SER A 299 -12.03 -8.95 -32.76
C SER A 299 -11.72 -10.26 -33.48
N LYS A 300 -10.47 -10.41 -33.96
CA LYS A 300 -10.04 -11.58 -34.72
C LYS A 300 -9.05 -12.43 -33.94
N GLU A 301 -7.81 -11.96 -33.86
CA GLU A 301 -6.68 -12.71 -33.31
C GLU A 301 -5.90 -11.89 -32.30
N VAL A 302 -5.27 -12.60 -31.37
CA VAL A 302 -4.34 -12.04 -30.39
C VAL A 302 -2.93 -12.30 -30.89
N SER A 303 -2.07 -11.30 -30.79
CA SER A 303 -0.64 -11.39 -31.08
C SER A 303 0.17 -10.81 -29.93
N ASN A 304 1.44 -11.20 -29.83
CA ASN A 304 2.39 -10.73 -28.82
C ASN A 304 1.87 -10.88 -27.37
N LEU A 305 1.29 -12.03 -27.03
CA LEU A 305 0.77 -12.30 -25.68
C LEU A 305 1.92 -12.66 -24.70
N GLU A 306 2.39 -11.65 -23.99
CA GLU A 306 3.45 -11.71 -23.01
C GLU A 306 2.92 -11.45 -21.59
N GLY A 307 3.66 -11.93 -20.59
CA GLY A 307 3.26 -11.81 -19.18
C GLY A 307 3.07 -13.15 -18.48
N ASP A 308 2.68 -13.06 -17.21
CA ASP A 308 2.59 -14.15 -16.26
C ASP A 308 1.35 -14.04 -15.36
N ALA A 309 0.96 -15.20 -14.80
CA ALA A 309 -0.13 -15.26 -13.82
C ALA A 309 0.19 -16.31 -12.76
N SER A 310 0.06 -15.93 -11.50
CA SER A 310 0.26 -16.83 -10.38
C SER A 310 -0.73 -16.59 -9.23
N ILE A 311 -1.03 -17.66 -8.51
CA ILE A 311 -1.87 -17.62 -7.31
C ILE A 311 -0.97 -17.84 -6.11
N ALA A 312 -0.77 -16.79 -5.31
CA ALA A 312 0.06 -16.83 -4.12
C ALA A 312 -0.80 -16.96 -2.85
N VAL A 313 -0.56 -17.99 -2.05
CA VAL A 313 -1.17 -18.19 -0.73
C VAL A 313 -0.22 -17.65 0.33
N VAL A 314 -0.60 -16.52 0.94
CA VAL A 314 0.20 -15.87 2.00
C VAL A 314 -0.59 -15.91 3.29
N ARG A 315 -0.10 -16.66 4.29
CA ARG A 315 -0.75 -16.79 5.61
C ARG A 315 -2.22 -17.22 5.53
N GLY A 316 -2.53 -18.13 4.60
CA GLY A 316 -3.89 -18.65 4.37
C GLY A 316 -4.80 -17.76 3.52
N ALA A 317 -4.34 -16.60 3.05
CA ALA A 317 -5.08 -15.77 2.10
C ALA A 317 -4.52 -15.95 0.68
N LYS A 318 -5.40 -16.25 -0.29
CA LYS A 318 -5.05 -16.29 -1.72
C LYS A 318 -4.90 -14.87 -2.27
N ARG A 319 -3.89 -14.67 -3.10
CA ARG A 319 -3.63 -13.47 -3.89
C ARG A 319 -3.55 -13.90 -5.33
N TYR A 320 -4.41 -13.32 -6.16
CA TYR A 320 -4.50 -13.59 -7.58
C TYR A 320 -3.68 -12.52 -8.28
N ILE A 321 -2.55 -12.90 -8.84
CA ILE A 321 -1.60 -11.97 -9.45
C ILE A 321 -1.53 -12.35 -10.93
N PHE A 322 -1.75 -11.37 -11.78
CA PHE A 322 -1.48 -11.51 -13.20
C PHE A 322 -1.07 -10.17 -13.78
N ASP A 323 -0.25 -10.23 -14.81
CA ASP A 323 0.20 -9.10 -15.61
C ASP A 323 0.37 -9.60 -17.04
N PHE A 324 -0.40 -9.04 -17.97
CA PHE A 324 -0.34 -9.41 -19.38
C PHE A 324 -0.29 -8.18 -20.28
N THR A 325 0.45 -8.34 -21.38
CA THR A 325 0.44 -7.41 -22.51
C THR A 325 0.16 -8.19 -23.79
N PHE A 326 -0.65 -7.62 -24.68
CA PHE A 326 -0.94 -8.25 -25.98
C PHE A 326 -1.56 -7.25 -26.96
N THR A 327 -1.57 -7.62 -28.23
CA THR A 327 -2.20 -6.85 -29.30
C THR A 327 -3.39 -7.62 -29.87
N LEU A 328 -4.56 -7.01 -29.86
CA LEU A 328 -5.81 -7.56 -30.38
C LEU A 328 -6.13 -6.97 -31.76
N ALA A 329 -6.11 -7.79 -32.80
CA ALA A 329 -6.53 -7.38 -34.13
C ALA A 329 -8.05 -7.17 -34.18
N CYS A 330 -8.48 -6.00 -34.64
CA CYS A 330 -9.87 -5.59 -34.71
C CYS A 330 -10.24 -5.16 -36.13
N THR A 331 -11.47 -5.43 -36.55
CA THR A 331 -11.99 -4.98 -37.85
C THR A 331 -13.36 -4.34 -37.70
N LEU A 332 -13.60 -3.27 -38.46
CA LEU A 332 -14.91 -2.66 -38.64
C LEU A 332 -15.43 -3.01 -40.03
N GLN A 333 -16.63 -3.60 -40.09
CA GLN A 333 -17.36 -3.85 -41.32
C GLN A 333 -18.53 -2.85 -41.44
N GLN A 334 -18.56 -2.06 -42.53
CA GLN A 334 -19.63 -1.10 -42.86
C GLN A 334 -20.07 -1.35 -44.31
N GLY A 335 -21.19 -2.06 -44.50
CA GLY A 335 -21.60 -2.55 -45.82
C GLY A 335 -20.53 -3.45 -46.44
N ASP A 336 -20.04 -3.09 -47.62
CA ASP A 336 -18.98 -3.83 -48.34
C ASP A 336 -17.55 -3.42 -47.92
N ASN A 337 -17.41 -2.35 -47.14
CA ASN A 337 -16.11 -1.84 -46.74
C ASN A 337 -15.66 -2.46 -45.41
N THR A 338 -14.42 -2.96 -45.38
CA THR A 338 -13.77 -3.48 -44.17
C THR A 338 -12.56 -2.64 -43.83
N VAL A 339 -12.48 -2.19 -42.59
CA VAL A 339 -11.36 -1.41 -42.06
C VAL A 339 -10.68 -2.20 -40.95
N ALA A 340 -9.35 -2.30 -41.01
CA ALA A 340 -8.55 -2.99 -39.99
C ALA A 340 -7.93 -2.00 -38.99
N GLY A 341 -7.77 -2.45 -37.76
CA GLY A 341 -7.09 -1.76 -36.68
C GLY A 341 -6.61 -2.74 -35.61
N GLU A 342 -5.91 -2.22 -34.64
CA GLU A 342 -5.34 -2.98 -33.53
C GLU A 342 -5.67 -2.29 -32.22
N LEU A 343 -5.85 -3.07 -31.17
CA LEU A 343 -6.02 -2.61 -29.80
C LEU A 343 -4.93 -3.25 -28.95
N LYS A 344 -3.96 -2.44 -28.52
CA LYS A 344 -2.83 -2.89 -27.71
C LYS A 344 -3.20 -2.76 -26.24
N PHE A 345 -3.09 -3.85 -25.49
CA PHE A 345 -3.17 -3.85 -24.03
C PHE A 345 -1.77 -3.66 -23.48
N LEU A 346 -1.54 -2.47 -22.91
CA LEU A 346 -0.25 -2.08 -22.34
C LEU A 346 -0.10 -2.57 -20.90
N ASP A 347 -1.21 -2.66 -20.16
CA ASP A 347 -1.27 -3.18 -18.80
C ASP A 347 -2.64 -3.86 -18.55
N LEU A 348 -2.64 -5.19 -18.61
CA LEU A 348 -3.72 -6.03 -18.10
C LEU A 348 -3.26 -6.71 -16.81
N SER A 349 -3.32 -5.98 -15.69
CA SER A 349 -2.96 -6.51 -14.38
C SER A 349 -4.13 -6.64 -13.40
N SER A 350 -3.92 -7.44 -12.35
CA SER A 350 -4.86 -7.61 -11.24
C SER A 350 -5.12 -6.31 -10.46
N ASP A 351 -4.21 -5.34 -10.53
CA ASP A 351 -4.23 -4.10 -9.75
C ASP A 351 -5.02 -2.97 -10.43
N CYS A 352 -5.25 -3.07 -11.75
CA CYS A 352 -5.95 -2.05 -12.55
C CYS A 352 -7.46 -1.98 -12.28
N GLY A 353 -8.04 -2.94 -11.53
CA GLY A 353 -9.47 -2.91 -11.16
C GLY A 353 -10.45 -2.89 -12.34
N GLY A 354 -10.02 -3.36 -13.52
CA GLY A 354 -10.81 -3.40 -14.76
C GLY A 354 -10.64 -2.18 -15.69
N ASP A 355 -9.87 -1.16 -15.28
CA ASP A 355 -9.52 -0.02 -16.14
C ASP A 355 -8.16 -0.26 -16.81
N TYR A 356 -8.15 -1.19 -17.77
CA TYR A 356 -6.92 -1.60 -18.46
C TYR A 356 -6.40 -0.51 -19.39
N ASP A 357 -5.10 -0.25 -19.32
CA ASP A 357 -4.44 0.70 -20.21
C ASP A 357 -4.36 0.12 -21.62
N VAL A 358 -4.97 0.82 -22.58
CA VAL A 358 -5.04 0.37 -23.97
C VAL A 358 -4.75 1.49 -24.96
N GLU A 359 -4.10 1.12 -26.06
CA GLU A 359 -3.82 2.00 -27.18
C GLU A 359 -4.52 1.48 -28.45
N ALA A 360 -5.39 2.30 -29.04
CA ALA A 360 -6.05 2.00 -30.30
C ALA A 360 -5.19 2.49 -31.48
N VAL A 361 -4.74 1.56 -32.33
CA VAL A 361 -3.94 1.85 -33.51
C VAL A 361 -4.74 1.53 -34.77
N VAL A 362 -5.13 2.56 -35.52
CA VAL A 362 -5.88 2.39 -36.78
C VAL A 362 -5.12 3.12 -37.90
N PRO A 363 -4.42 2.40 -38.81
CA PRO A 363 -3.61 3.02 -39.85
C PRO A 363 -4.40 3.96 -40.77
N SER A 364 -5.66 3.63 -41.04
CA SER A 364 -6.56 4.40 -41.88
C SER A 364 -7.32 5.51 -41.14
N ARG A 365 -6.98 5.81 -39.88
CA ARG A 365 -7.67 6.80 -39.01
C ARG A 365 -7.90 8.15 -39.69
N TYR A 366 -6.90 8.64 -40.42
CA TYR A 366 -6.95 9.93 -41.12
C TYR A 366 -7.28 9.82 -42.61
N GLN A 367 -7.43 8.59 -43.12
CA GLN A 367 -7.59 8.30 -44.54
C GLN A 367 -9.05 7.98 -44.91
N SER A 368 -9.83 7.44 -43.97
CA SER A 368 -11.25 7.11 -44.20
C SER A 368 -12.13 7.42 -42.99
N GLU A 369 -13.39 7.78 -43.25
CA GLU A 369 -14.41 7.97 -42.20
C GLU A 369 -14.61 6.69 -41.37
N GLY A 370 -14.55 5.52 -42.01
CA GLY A 370 -14.57 4.22 -41.31
C GLY A 370 -13.36 4.01 -40.40
N GLY A 371 -12.16 4.46 -40.79
CA GLY A 371 -10.98 4.42 -39.93
C GLY A 371 -11.10 5.33 -38.71
N LYS A 372 -11.64 6.53 -38.88
CA LYS A 372 -11.95 7.45 -37.78
C LYS A 372 -12.99 6.86 -36.83
N ALA A 373 -14.04 6.23 -37.36
CA ALA A 373 -15.09 5.58 -36.59
C ALA A 373 -14.57 4.35 -35.82
N LEU A 374 -13.78 3.49 -36.45
CA LEU A 374 -13.15 2.34 -35.79
C LEU A 374 -12.23 2.82 -34.66
N HIS A 375 -11.39 3.83 -34.90
CA HIS A 375 -10.54 4.38 -33.85
C HIS A 375 -11.36 4.92 -32.68
N ALA A 376 -12.45 5.66 -32.94
CA ALA A 376 -13.33 6.16 -31.88
C ALA A 376 -13.98 5.01 -31.08
N ALA A 377 -14.38 3.93 -31.75
CA ALA A 377 -14.96 2.76 -31.10
C ALA A 377 -13.95 1.98 -30.26
N LEU A 378 -12.70 1.85 -30.71
CA LEU A 378 -11.64 1.17 -29.96
C LEU A 378 -11.14 2.02 -28.77
N ASN A 379 -11.00 3.33 -28.96
CA ASN A 379 -10.45 4.24 -27.94
C ASN A 379 -11.47 4.62 -26.86
N SER A 380 -12.77 4.58 -27.16
CA SER A 380 -13.82 4.93 -26.20
C SER A 380 -14.21 3.74 -25.33
N SER A 381 -13.92 3.79 -24.03
CA SER A 381 -14.33 2.75 -23.07
C SER A 381 -15.84 2.55 -23.00
N SER A 382 -16.63 3.57 -23.34
CA SER A 382 -18.09 3.49 -23.37
C SER A 382 -18.66 2.88 -24.66
N SER A 383 -17.83 2.58 -25.65
CA SER A 383 -18.28 1.99 -26.91
C SER A 383 -18.90 0.60 -26.68
N PRO A 384 -19.87 0.17 -27.51
CA PRO A 384 -20.46 -1.15 -27.36
C PRO A 384 -19.43 -2.28 -27.42
N PHE A 385 -18.41 -2.13 -28.29
CA PHE A 385 -17.31 -3.09 -28.41
C PHE A 385 -16.44 -3.16 -27.16
N ARG A 386 -15.99 -2.00 -26.63
CA ARG A 386 -15.19 -1.96 -25.40
C ARG A 386 -15.97 -2.48 -24.19
N LYS A 387 -17.27 -2.21 -24.11
CA LYS A 387 -18.16 -2.80 -23.08
C LYS A 387 -18.27 -4.31 -23.20
N ALA A 388 -18.48 -4.83 -24.41
CA ALA A 388 -18.52 -6.28 -24.64
C ALA A 388 -17.19 -6.95 -24.25
N LEU A 389 -16.07 -6.33 -24.63
CA LEU A 389 -14.73 -6.79 -24.26
C LEU A 389 -14.48 -6.74 -22.75
N ALA A 390 -14.92 -5.68 -22.07
CA ALA A 390 -14.80 -5.57 -20.61
C ALA A 390 -15.60 -6.66 -19.87
N ILE A 391 -16.81 -7.01 -20.35
CA ILE A 391 -17.61 -8.12 -19.78
C ILE A 391 -16.87 -9.45 -19.92
N GLN A 392 -16.27 -9.69 -21.08
CA GLN A 392 -15.50 -10.90 -21.35
C GLN A 392 -14.25 -10.98 -20.46
N LEU A 393 -13.51 -9.89 -20.30
CA LEU A 393 -12.36 -9.81 -19.38
C LEU A 393 -12.78 -9.95 -17.91
N ALA A 394 -13.92 -9.40 -17.50
CA ALA A 394 -14.45 -9.62 -16.15
C ALA A 394 -14.74 -11.10 -15.88
N SER A 395 -15.29 -11.83 -16.86
CA SER A 395 -15.51 -13.27 -16.73
C SER A 395 -14.21 -14.07 -16.59
N PHE A 396 -13.13 -13.62 -17.25
CA PHE A 396 -11.78 -14.18 -17.06
C PHE A 396 -11.32 -14.01 -15.61
N VAL A 397 -11.48 -12.80 -15.06
CA VAL A 397 -11.10 -12.50 -13.67
C VAL A 397 -11.91 -13.35 -12.70
N GLU A 398 -13.23 -13.44 -12.86
CA GLU A 398 -14.10 -14.26 -12.02
C GLU A 398 -13.69 -15.73 -12.03
N GLU A 399 -13.42 -16.30 -13.21
CA GLU A 399 -12.99 -17.69 -13.35
C GLU A 399 -11.60 -17.90 -12.73
N TYR A 400 -10.68 -16.94 -12.90
CA TYR A 400 -9.36 -17.00 -12.28
C TYR A 400 -9.44 -17.04 -10.76
N HIS A 401 -10.40 -16.33 -10.16
CA HIS A 401 -10.65 -16.34 -8.72
C HIS A 401 -11.28 -17.64 -8.19
N THR A 402 -11.72 -18.56 -9.06
CA THR A 402 -12.25 -19.86 -8.62
C THR A 402 -11.18 -20.88 -8.25
N PHE A 403 -9.94 -20.67 -8.74
CA PHE A 403 -8.78 -21.51 -8.39
C PHE A 403 -8.26 -21.21 -6.99
#